data_AF-A0A528LN11-F1
#
_entry.id   AF-A0A528LN11-F1
#
_cell.length_a   1.000
_cell.length_b   1.000
_cell.length_c   1.000
_cell.angle_alpha   90.00
_cell.angle_beta   90.00
_cell.angle_gamma   90.00
#
_symmetry.space_group_name_H-M   'P 1'
#
loop_
_entity.id
_entity.type
_entity.pdbx_description
1 polymer ?
#
loop_
_entity_poly.entity_id
_entity_poly.type
_entity_poly.pdbx_seq_one_letter_code
_entity_poly.pdbx_strand_id
1 'polypeptide(L)'
;DMFGDSSLTILGAGQVREETGSADFVGGVLSTHAGVIHPLNYARGLAAAVRAGGGEIFEHSAVLARNKDGDQAVLTTAQGQVSARHVLIATNGYSDITAATALVRGTVIPFRSAMIATEPLGPDLRATLMRYGRSYSETRRMMRWFRPVGDRMLFGGRGAFGREDSASAFQALERALKEMFPQLAGTVITHRWSGLVAMTMDSLPQVGMLDERTGFALGYNGAGVALSSLMGRRVVDLLLGDKPDLGLIERDGPKPIPFYFLREPAVRAVAGWYQFLDSIGR
;
A
#
# COMPACT_ATOMS: atom_id res chain seq x y z
N ASP A 1 -16.97 9.51 24.08
CA ASP A 1 -17.61 9.58 25.41
C ASP A 1 -17.52 8.37 26.33
N MET A 2 -16.93 7.22 25.97
CA MET A 2 -16.61 6.15 26.95
C MET A 2 -15.11 6.05 27.30
N PHE A 3 -14.24 6.61 26.45
CA PHE A 3 -12.78 6.60 26.63
C PHE A 3 -12.12 7.98 26.49
N GLY A 4 -12.91 9.06 26.45
CA GLY A 4 -12.41 10.42 26.20
C GLY A 4 -11.86 10.68 24.80
N ASP A 5 -11.88 9.68 23.90
CA ASP A 5 -11.45 9.85 22.52
C ASP A 5 -12.49 10.64 21.71
N SER A 6 -12.11 11.86 21.31
CA SER A 6 -12.88 12.77 20.46
C SER A 6 -12.38 12.76 19.01
N SER A 7 -11.48 11.84 18.64
CA SER A 7 -10.87 11.81 17.32
C SER A 7 -11.74 11.16 16.26
N LEU A 8 -12.79 10.45 16.67
CA LEU A 8 -13.76 9.80 15.78
C LEU A 8 -15.12 10.46 15.88
N THR A 9 -15.64 10.90 14.74
CA THR A 9 -17.00 11.47 14.63
C THR A 9 -17.79 10.70 13.59
N ILE A 10 -19.00 10.26 13.97
CA ILE A 10 -19.94 9.64 13.02
C ILE A 10 -20.59 10.75 12.19
N LEU A 11 -20.62 10.54 10.88
CA LEU A 11 -21.27 11.42 9.91
C LEU A 11 -22.48 10.71 9.31
N GLY A 12 -23.64 11.38 9.29
CA GLY A 12 -24.82 10.91 8.57
C GLY A 12 -24.66 11.03 7.06
N ALA A 13 -25.51 10.33 6.29
CA ALA A 13 -25.48 10.34 4.82
C ALA A 13 -25.48 11.76 4.22
N GLY A 14 -26.31 12.66 4.75
CA GLY A 14 -26.37 14.06 4.31
C GLY A 14 -25.06 14.81 4.49
N GLN A 15 -24.38 14.62 5.63
CA GLN A 15 -23.08 15.24 5.91
C GLN A 15 -21.98 14.68 5.02
N VAL A 16 -21.96 13.36 4.80
CA VAL A 16 -21.01 12.73 3.87
C VAL A 16 -21.25 13.20 2.44
N ARG A 17 -22.50 13.35 2.01
CA ARG A 17 -22.84 13.88 0.69
C ARG A 17 -22.42 15.33 0.52
N GLU A 18 -22.70 16.18 1.51
CA GLU A 18 -22.26 17.58 1.53
C GLU A 18 -20.73 17.68 1.45
N GLU A 19 -20.02 16.78 2.14
CA GLU A 19 -18.57 16.79 2.20
C GLU A 19 -17.91 16.24 0.93
N THR A 20 -18.34 15.07 0.46
CA THR A 20 -17.71 14.34 -0.65
C THR A 20 -18.23 14.80 -2.01
N GLY A 21 -19.48 15.26 -2.08
CA GLY A 21 -20.20 15.52 -3.32
C GLY A 21 -20.87 14.30 -3.94
N SER A 22 -20.86 13.13 -3.26
CA SER A 22 -21.45 11.89 -3.76
C SER A 22 -22.67 11.46 -2.94
N ALA A 23 -23.69 10.93 -3.61
CA ALA A 23 -24.87 10.34 -2.97
C ALA A 23 -24.72 8.83 -2.66
N ASP A 24 -23.59 8.22 -3.01
CA ASP A 24 -23.37 6.76 -2.89
C ASP A 24 -23.14 6.28 -1.45
N PHE A 25 -22.99 7.20 -0.50
CA PHE A 25 -22.63 6.89 0.88
C PHE A 25 -23.83 6.99 1.82
N VAL A 26 -24.03 5.96 2.64
CA VAL A 26 -25.10 5.89 3.66
C VAL A 26 -24.70 6.51 5.00
N GLY A 27 -23.45 6.96 5.13
CA GLY A 27 -22.85 7.49 6.35
C GLY A 27 -21.33 7.31 6.32
N GLY A 28 -20.66 7.75 7.37
CA GLY A 28 -19.21 7.64 7.47
C GLY A 28 -18.67 7.87 8.88
N VAL A 29 -17.37 7.64 9.04
CA VAL A 29 -16.64 7.94 10.27
C VAL A 29 -15.47 8.85 9.88
N LEU A 30 -15.42 10.03 10.47
CA LEU A 30 -14.30 10.95 10.34
C LEU A 30 -13.29 10.65 11.44
N SER A 31 -12.02 10.43 11.05
CA SER A 31 -10.90 10.39 11.99
C SER A 31 -10.04 11.65 11.86
N THR A 32 -9.87 12.41 12.95
CA THR A 32 -9.02 13.62 12.98
C THR A 32 -7.54 13.31 13.20
N HIS A 33 -7.19 12.06 13.51
CA HIS A 33 -5.80 11.60 13.63
C HIS A 33 -5.24 11.05 12.31
N ALA A 34 -6.08 10.92 11.28
CA ALA A 34 -5.64 10.56 9.95
C ALA A 34 -5.18 11.80 9.16
N GLY A 35 -4.21 11.60 8.28
CA GLY A 35 -3.68 12.66 7.42
C GLY A 35 -3.19 12.14 6.08
N VAL A 36 -2.90 13.07 5.18
CA VAL A 36 -2.30 12.78 3.88
C VAL A 36 -0.91 13.39 3.80
N ILE A 37 0.01 12.68 3.17
CA ILE A 37 1.33 13.19 2.82
C ILE A 37 1.58 12.98 1.34
N HIS A 38 2.57 13.68 0.78
CA HIS A 38 3.05 13.39 -0.56
C HIS A 38 4.08 12.24 -0.51
N PRO A 39 3.74 11.01 -0.94
CA PRO A 39 4.58 9.84 -0.67
C PRO A 39 5.98 9.92 -1.30
N LEU A 40 6.09 10.51 -2.50
CA LEU A 40 7.40 10.71 -3.14
C LEU A 40 8.29 11.70 -2.38
N ASN A 41 7.74 12.82 -1.88
CA ASN A 41 8.51 13.77 -1.09
C ASN A 41 8.92 13.16 0.24
N TYR A 42 8.03 12.36 0.84
CA TYR A 42 8.35 11.58 2.03
C TYR A 42 9.53 10.63 1.79
N ALA A 43 9.48 9.81 0.75
CA ALA A 43 10.55 8.89 0.39
C ALA A 43 11.87 9.61 0.06
N ARG A 44 11.82 10.72 -0.67
CA ARG A 44 13.00 11.56 -0.96
C ARG A 44 13.57 12.19 0.31
N GLY A 45 12.74 12.62 1.24
CA GLY A 45 13.17 13.13 2.55
C GLY A 45 13.89 12.06 3.37
N LEU A 46 13.37 10.83 3.39
CA LEU A 46 14.04 9.69 4.02
C LEU A 46 15.40 9.40 3.35
N ALA A 47 15.45 9.38 2.01
CA ALA A 47 16.70 9.17 1.27
C ALA A 47 17.74 10.25 1.55
N ALA A 48 17.31 11.52 1.65
CA ALA A 48 18.18 12.63 2.03
C ALA A 48 18.71 12.47 3.46
N ALA A 49 17.87 12.04 4.40
CA ALA A 49 18.28 11.76 5.78
C ALA A 49 19.32 10.62 5.86
N VAL A 50 19.14 9.54 5.09
CA VAL A 50 20.12 8.44 4.99
C VAL A 50 21.48 8.96 4.51
N ARG A 51 21.50 9.75 3.43
CA ARG A 51 22.74 10.34 2.90
C ARG A 51 23.41 11.30 3.87
N ALA A 52 22.62 12.15 4.53
CA ALA A 52 23.13 13.07 5.55
C ALA A 52 23.74 12.33 6.76
N GLY A 53 23.24 11.11 7.06
CA GLY A 53 23.81 10.21 8.05
C GLY A 53 25.02 9.39 7.56
N GLY A 54 25.53 9.65 6.35
CA GLY A 54 26.66 8.92 5.76
C GLY A 54 26.29 7.59 5.08
N GLY A 55 25.00 7.27 4.99
CA GLY A 55 24.53 6.09 4.27
C GLY A 55 24.55 6.27 2.76
N GLU A 56 24.80 5.18 2.03
CA GLU A 56 24.84 5.16 0.57
C GLU A 56 23.57 4.56 -0.03
N ILE A 57 23.15 5.07 -1.18
CA ILE A 57 21.96 4.60 -1.92
C ILE A 57 22.38 4.28 -3.33
N PHE A 58 22.27 3.00 -3.70
CA PHE A 58 22.59 2.49 -5.03
C PHE A 58 21.30 2.13 -5.77
N GLU A 59 20.92 2.96 -6.74
CA GLU A 59 19.79 2.71 -7.63
C GLU A 59 20.21 1.77 -8.78
N HIS A 60 19.24 1.17 -9.48
CA HIS A 60 19.49 0.23 -10.61
C HIS A 60 20.46 -0.92 -10.29
N SER A 61 20.57 -1.28 -9.00
CA SER A 61 21.56 -2.22 -8.48
C SER A 61 20.89 -3.42 -7.80
N ALA A 62 20.03 -4.13 -8.54
CA ALA A 62 19.28 -5.25 -8.00
C ALA A 62 20.22 -6.34 -7.45
N VAL A 63 19.96 -6.79 -6.22
CA VAL A 63 20.67 -7.93 -5.62
C VAL A 63 20.17 -9.21 -6.30
N LEU A 64 21.05 -9.90 -7.00
CA LEU A 64 20.76 -11.11 -7.77
C LEU A 64 20.89 -12.39 -6.92
N ALA A 65 21.86 -12.40 -6.00
CA ALA A 65 22.12 -13.52 -5.10
C ALA A 65 22.54 -13.03 -3.71
N ARG A 66 22.25 -13.85 -2.68
CA ARG A 66 22.72 -13.67 -1.30
C ARG A 66 23.38 -14.96 -0.84
N ASN A 67 24.64 -14.87 -0.46
CA ASN A 67 25.40 -15.99 0.11
C ASN A 67 25.87 -15.65 1.52
N LYS A 68 26.20 -16.67 2.31
CA LYS A 68 26.91 -16.51 3.57
C LYS A 68 28.40 -16.73 3.32
N ASP A 69 29.23 -15.85 3.88
CA ASP A 69 30.68 -15.98 3.91
C ASP A 69 31.16 -15.68 5.33
N GLY A 70 31.53 -16.73 6.06
CA GLY A 70 31.83 -16.64 7.49
C GLY A 70 30.69 -16.01 8.30
N ASP A 71 30.97 -14.89 8.95
CA ASP A 71 30.04 -14.11 9.77
C ASP A 71 29.32 -12.99 8.99
N GLN A 72 29.44 -12.94 7.67
CA GLN A 72 28.86 -11.91 6.81
C GLN A 72 27.92 -12.48 5.75
N ALA A 73 26.99 -11.65 5.31
CA ALA A 73 26.22 -11.87 4.10
C ALA A 73 26.91 -11.16 2.93
N VAL A 74 27.09 -11.88 1.82
CA VAL A 74 27.61 -11.33 0.56
C VAL A 74 26.45 -11.21 -0.42
N LEU A 75 26.18 -9.97 -0.84
CA LEU A 75 25.12 -9.59 -1.77
C LEU A 75 25.73 -9.32 -3.14
N THR A 76 25.37 -10.12 -4.14
CA THR A 76 25.88 -9.96 -5.52
C THR A 76 24.88 -9.17 -6.35
N THR A 77 25.36 -8.16 -7.07
CA THR A 77 24.63 -7.43 -8.11
C THR A 77 25.26 -7.72 -9.48
N ALA A 78 24.71 -7.15 -10.56
CA ALA A 78 25.31 -7.26 -11.88
C ALA A 78 26.68 -6.54 -12.00
N GLN A 79 26.96 -5.58 -11.11
CA GLN A 79 28.10 -4.67 -11.22
C GLN A 79 29.12 -4.86 -10.08
N GLY A 80 28.85 -5.72 -9.10
CA GLY A 80 29.76 -5.94 -7.98
C GLY A 80 29.12 -6.69 -6.82
N GLN A 81 29.79 -6.63 -5.67
CA GLN A 81 29.37 -7.28 -4.44
C GLN A 81 29.44 -6.31 -3.25
N VAL A 82 28.55 -6.52 -2.29
CA VAL A 82 28.55 -5.83 -1.00
C VAL A 82 28.52 -6.88 0.10
N SER A 83 29.45 -6.78 1.04
CA SER A 83 29.44 -7.61 2.26
C SER A 83 28.85 -6.83 3.42
N ALA A 84 27.99 -7.47 4.21
CA ALA A 84 27.31 -6.85 5.34
C ALA A 84 27.15 -7.84 6.50
N ARG A 85 27.24 -7.34 7.73
CA ARG A 85 26.96 -8.13 8.95
C ARG A 85 25.48 -8.41 9.14
N HIS A 86 24.62 -7.48 8.68
CA HIS A 86 23.18 -7.54 8.78
C HIS A 86 22.54 -7.20 7.44
N VAL A 87 21.42 -7.84 7.12
CA VAL A 87 20.66 -7.63 5.90
C VAL A 87 19.19 -7.41 6.25
N LEU A 88 18.54 -6.43 5.62
CA LEU A 88 17.11 -6.22 5.73
C LEU A 88 16.43 -6.43 4.36
N ILE A 89 15.48 -7.35 4.28
CA ILE A 89 14.61 -7.50 3.11
C ILE A 89 13.35 -6.63 3.28
N ALA A 90 13.30 -5.53 2.52
CA ALA A 90 12.18 -4.58 2.51
C ALA A 90 11.54 -4.43 1.11
N THR A 91 11.60 -5.47 0.27
CA THR A 91 11.09 -5.48 -1.12
C THR A 91 9.57 -5.58 -1.24
N ASN A 92 8.88 -5.93 -0.15
CA ASN A 92 7.43 -5.97 -0.07
C ASN A 92 6.78 -6.75 -1.24
N GLY A 93 5.84 -6.14 -1.99
CA GLY A 93 5.14 -6.76 -3.12
C GLY A 93 6.02 -7.04 -4.35
N TYR A 94 7.27 -6.58 -4.35
CA TYR A 94 8.24 -6.73 -5.43
C TYR A 94 9.33 -7.76 -5.11
N SER A 95 9.04 -8.69 -4.19
CA SER A 95 9.97 -9.77 -3.79
C SER A 95 10.10 -10.88 -4.86
N ASP A 96 9.59 -10.67 -6.07
CA ASP A 96 9.74 -11.57 -7.22
C ASP A 96 10.71 -11.03 -8.29
N ILE A 97 11.32 -9.84 -8.09
CA ILE A 97 12.27 -9.25 -9.04
C ILE A 97 13.51 -10.15 -9.22
N THR A 98 14.04 -10.73 -8.14
CA THR A 98 15.24 -11.59 -8.20
C THR A 98 15.11 -12.79 -7.25
N ALA A 99 15.93 -13.82 -7.48
CA ALA A 99 16.01 -14.99 -6.60
C ALA A 99 16.53 -14.66 -5.19
N ALA A 100 17.25 -13.53 -5.00
CA ALA A 100 17.79 -13.14 -3.70
C ALA A 100 16.71 -12.95 -2.62
N THR A 101 15.45 -12.70 -3.02
CA THR A 101 14.32 -12.52 -2.10
C THR A 101 13.34 -13.70 -2.08
N ALA A 102 13.74 -14.85 -2.65
CA ALA A 102 12.89 -16.04 -2.77
C ALA A 102 12.29 -16.53 -1.43
N LEU A 103 13.03 -16.38 -0.32
CA LEU A 103 12.58 -16.78 1.03
C LEU A 103 11.33 -16.03 1.51
N VAL A 104 11.12 -14.79 1.05
CA VAL A 104 9.95 -13.98 1.44
C VAL A 104 8.91 -13.88 0.32
N ARG A 105 9.27 -14.19 -0.92
CA ARG A 105 8.37 -14.10 -2.09
C ARG A 105 7.04 -14.82 -1.90
N GLY A 106 7.06 -16.00 -1.29
CA GLY A 106 5.88 -16.85 -1.09
C GLY A 106 5.05 -16.53 0.16
N THR A 107 5.40 -15.48 0.91
CA THR A 107 4.76 -15.12 2.19
C THR A 107 3.72 -14.02 2.07
N VAL A 108 3.68 -13.38 0.90
CA VAL A 108 2.75 -12.31 0.56
C VAL A 108 2.15 -12.55 -0.80
N ILE A 109 0.93 -12.08 -1.02
CA ILE A 109 0.24 -12.10 -2.31
C ILE A 109 0.35 -10.71 -2.93
N PRO A 110 1.17 -10.50 -3.97
CA PRO A 110 1.17 -9.24 -4.70
C PRO A 110 -0.20 -9.00 -5.33
N PHE A 111 -0.82 -7.89 -4.98
CA PHE A 111 -2.11 -7.45 -5.50
C PHE A 111 -1.94 -6.08 -6.14
N ARG A 112 -2.30 -5.96 -7.42
CA ARG A 112 -2.13 -4.70 -8.15
C ARG A 112 -3.27 -3.74 -7.82
N SER A 113 -2.91 -2.56 -7.34
CA SER A 113 -3.85 -1.45 -7.13
C SER A 113 -3.60 -0.37 -8.18
N ALA A 114 -4.68 0.09 -8.81
CA ALA A 114 -4.63 1.09 -9.85
C ALA A 114 -5.22 2.42 -9.37
N MET A 115 -4.73 3.51 -9.93
CA MET A 115 -5.14 4.87 -9.63
C MET A 115 -5.23 5.70 -10.92
N ILE A 116 -6.18 6.63 -10.91
CA ILE A 116 -6.40 7.61 -11.95
C ILE A 116 -6.40 9.03 -11.36
N ALA A 117 -6.04 10.02 -12.17
CA ALA A 117 -6.18 11.43 -11.83
C ALA A 117 -6.97 12.17 -12.91
N THR A 118 -7.90 13.02 -12.48
CA THR A 118 -8.62 13.93 -13.37
C THR A 118 -7.69 14.99 -13.96
N GLU A 119 -8.15 15.66 -15.01
CA GLU A 119 -7.70 17.02 -15.32
C GLU A 119 -7.95 17.98 -14.13
N PRO A 120 -7.33 19.16 -14.12
CA PRO A 120 -7.68 20.22 -13.17
C PRO A 120 -9.18 20.48 -13.15
N LEU A 121 -9.79 20.39 -11.98
CA LEU A 121 -11.20 20.68 -11.77
C LEU A 121 -11.39 22.17 -11.55
N GLY A 122 -12.39 22.74 -12.23
CA GLY A 122 -12.80 24.13 -12.03
C GLY A 122 -13.23 24.40 -10.57
N PRO A 123 -13.17 25.67 -10.13
CA PRO A 123 -13.49 26.04 -8.74
C PRO A 123 -14.88 25.59 -8.30
N ASP A 124 -15.89 25.63 -9.18
CA ASP A 124 -17.26 25.23 -8.87
C ASP A 124 -17.38 23.75 -8.53
N LEU A 125 -16.69 22.88 -9.29
CA LEU A 125 -16.63 21.44 -8.98
C LEU A 125 -15.85 21.19 -7.69
N ARG A 126 -14.73 21.88 -7.47
CA ARG A 126 -13.93 21.72 -6.24
C ARG A 126 -14.65 22.21 -4.98
N ALA A 127 -15.55 23.19 -5.10
CA ALA A 127 -16.37 23.65 -3.99
C ALA A 127 -17.41 22.59 -3.54
N THR A 128 -17.77 21.66 -4.44
CA THR A 128 -18.78 20.61 -4.17
C THR A 128 -18.18 19.22 -3.98
N LEU A 129 -16.95 18.98 -4.42
CA LEU A 129 -16.24 17.71 -4.33
C LEU A 129 -15.15 17.76 -3.27
N MET A 130 -15.24 16.90 -2.25
CA MET A 130 -14.23 16.79 -1.17
C MET A 130 -13.92 18.16 -0.54
N ARG A 131 -14.95 18.94 -0.20
CA ARG A 131 -14.86 20.37 0.18
C ARG A 131 -13.86 20.68 1.31
N TYR A 132 -13.61 19.71 2.19
CA TYR A 132 -12.68 19.86 3.32
C TYR A 132 -11.26 19.35 3.04
N GLY A 133 -10.96 18.94 1.80
CA GLY A 133 -9.60 18.56 1.42
C GLY A 133 -9.11 17.24 2.00
N ARG A 134 -10.01 16.36 2.47
CA ARG A 134 -9.63 15.12 3.19
C ARG A 134 -9.38 13.95 2.23
N SER A 135 -8.92 12.82 2.79
CA SER A 135 -8.88 11.54 2.09
C SER A 135 -10.05 10.68 2.51
N TYR A 136 -10.60 9.93 1.56
CA TYR A 136 -11.80 9.12 1.74
C TYR A 136 -11.52 7.69 1.28
N SER A 137 -12.02 6.71 2.03
CA SER A 137 -12.01 5.30 1.68
C SER A 137 -13.36 4.69 2.03
N GLU A 138 -13.84 3.77 1.22
CA GLU A 138 -15.12 3.09 1.48
C GLU A 138 -14.96 1.78 2.25
N THR A 139 -16.09 1.22 2.71
CA THR A 139 -16.14 -0.04 3.47
C THR A 139 -16.36 -1.28 2.61
N ARG A 140 -16.59 -1.12 1.29
CA ARG A 140 -16.74 -2.24 0.34
C ARG A 140 -15.48 -3.10 0.31
N ARG A 141 -15.62 -4.39 0.03
CA ARG A 141 -14.48 -5.33 -0.03
C ARG A 141 -13.53 -4.99 -1.17
N MET A 142 -14.08 -4.63 -2.32
CA MET A 142 -13.37 -3.99 -3.42
C MET A 142 -13.27 -2.49 -3.20
N MET A 143 -12.65 -2.12 -2.07
CA MET A 143 -12.47 -0.74 -1.63
C MET A 143 -11.92 0.15 -2.75
N ARG A 144 -12.62 1.26 -2.94
CA ARG A 144 -12.19 2.48 -3.61
C ARG A 144 -11.84 3.56 -2.59
N TRP A 145 -10.95 4.44 -2.99
CA TRP A 145 -10.54 5.57 -2.20
C TRP A 145 -10.29 6.75 -3.12
N PHE A 146 -10.45 7.95 -2.58
CA PHE A 146 -10.28 9.18 -3.34
C PHE A 146 -9.85 10.32 -2.43
N ARG A 147 -9.15 11.29 -3.01
CA ARG A 147 -8.68 12.49 -2.30
C ARG A 147 -8.38 13.62 -3.28
N PRO A 148 -8.44 14.88 -2.86
CA PRO A 148 -7.95 15.99 -3.66
C PRO A 148 -6.42 16.03 -3.65
N VAL A 149 -5.84 16.45 -4.77
CA VAL A 149 -4.43 16.83 -4.88
C VAL A 149 -4.33 18.07 -5.76
N GLY A 150 -4.06 19.22 -5.14
CA GLY A 150 -4.12 20.51 -5.83
C GLY A 150 -5.53 20.77 -6.35
N ASP A 151 -5.65 20.94 -7.66
CA ASP A 151 -6.93 21.13 -8.36
C ASP A 151 -7.52 19.83 -8.92
N ARG A 152 -6.91 18.66 -8.67
CA ARG A 152 -7.33 17.36 -9.21
C ARG A 152 -7.99 16.49 -8.16
N MET A 153 -8.81 15.55 -8.62
CA MET A 153 -9.19 14.38 -7.83
C MET A 153 -8.27 13.20 -8.18
N LEU A 154 -7.72 12.55 -7.16
CA LEU A 154 -7.18 11.20 -7.27
C LEU A 154 -8.25 10.20 -6.89
N PHE A 155 -8.37 9.14 -7.68
CA PHE A 155 -9.31 8.04 -7.44
C PHE A 155 -8.59 6.72 -7.67
N GLY A 156 -8.61 5.85 -6.67
CA GLY A 156 -7.93 4.58 -6.69
C GLY A 156 -8.80 3.46 -6.16
N GLY A 157 -8.41 2.23 -6.45
CA GLY A 157 -9.16 1.08 -5.98
C GLY A 157 -8.49 -0.25 -6.27
N ARG A 158 -9.15 -1.29 -5.78
CA ARG A 158 -8.83 -2.69 -6.09
C ARG A 158 -9.56 -3.10 -7.37
N GLY A 159 -8.92 -3.91 -8.21
CA GLY A 159 -9.54 -4.39 -9.46
C GLY A 159 -8.61 -4.46 -10.66
N ALA A 160 -7.36 -4.00 -10.54
CA ALA A 160 -6.33 -4.32 -11.52
C ALA A 160 -5.82 -5.73 -11.25
N PHE A 161 -6.06 -6.65 -12.19
CA PHE A 161 -5.57 -8.02 -12.11
C PHE A 161 -4.38 -8.20 -13.04
N GLY A 162 -3.39 -8.97 -12.60
CA GLY A 162 -2.21 -9.32 -13.39
C GLY A 162 -0.95 -8.54 -13.02
N ARG A 163 0.13 -8.86 -13.74
CA ARG A 163 1.47 -8.35 -13.46
C ARG A 163 1.75 -6.97 -14.05
N GLU A 164 0.95 -6.53 -15.01
CA GLU A 164 1.14 -5.28 -15.76
C GLU A 164 -0.05 -4.34 -15.61
N ASP A 165 0.12 -3.11 -16.10
CA ASP A 165 -0.98 -2.16 -16.26
C ASP A 165 -2.05 -2.71 -17.21
N SER A 166 -3.30 -2.38 -16.92
CA SER A 166 -4.44 -2.88 -17.68
C SER A 166 -5.36 -1.73 -18.08
N ALA A 167 -5.51 -1.53 -19.38
CA ALA A 167 -6.42 -0.52 -19.92
C ALA A 167 -7.87 -0.75 -19.45
N SER A 168 -8.31 -2.00 -19.38
CA SER A 168 -9.65 -2.35 -18.89
C SER A 168 -9.82 -2.06 -17.39
N ALA A 169 -8.77 -2.26 -16.58
CA ALA A 169 -8.80 -1.88 -15.17
C ALA A 169 -8.92 -0.36 -14.99
N PHE A 170 -8.18 0.43 -15.78
CA PHE A 170 -8.31 1.90 -15.75
C PHE A 170 -9.67 2.38 -16.25
N GLN A 171 -10.22 1.77 -17.30
CA GLN A 171 -11.58 2.07 -17.77
C GLN A 171 -12.65 1.71 -16.72
N ALA A 172 -12.48 0.59 -16.01
CA ALA A 172 -13.36 0.22 -14.91
C ALA A 172 -13.30 1.22 -13.76
N LEU A 173 -12.10 1.69 -13.38
CA LEU A 173 -11.92 2.77 -12.40
C LEU A 173 -12.55 4.08 -12.85
N GLU A 174 -12.41 4.44 -14.13
CA GLU A 174 -13.01 5.66 -14.68
C GLU A 174 -14.55 5.59 -14.69
N ARG A 175 -15.13 4.43 -15.05
CA ARG A 175 -16.59 4.23 -14.92
C ARG A 175 -17.05 4.34 -13.47
N ALA A 176 -16.35 3.67 -12.56
CA ALA A 176 -16.65 3.73 -11.13
C ALA A 176 -16.57 5.16 -10.56
N LEU A 177 -15.59 5.95 -10.99
CA LEU A 177 -15.49 7.36 -10.63
C LEU A 177 -16.73 8.14 -11.09
N LYS A 178 -17.14 7.95 -12.35
CA LYS A 178 -18.28 8.67 -12.95
C LYS A 178 -19.63 8.21 -12.39
N GLU A 179 -19.75 6.95 -12.00
CA GLU A 179 -20.90 6.44 -11.25
C GLU A 179 -20.99 7.10 -9.87
N MET A 180 -19.87 7.15 -9.14
CA MET A 180 -19.81 7.72 -7.79
C MET A 180 -19.95 9.25 -7.77
N PHE A 181 -19.46 9.92 -8.82
CA PHE A 181 -19.52 11.37 -8.97
C PHE A 181 -20.06 11.72 -10.37
N PRO A 182 -21.40 11.68 -10.58
CA PRO A 182 -22.01 11.97 -11.88
C PRO A 182 -21.65 13.33 -12.46
N GLN A 183 -21.34 14.33 -11.61
CA GLN A 183 -20.85 15.65 -12.02
C GLN A 183 -19.49 15.62 -12.73
N LEU A 184 -18.74 14.50 -12.64
CA LEU A 184 -17.48 14.27 -13.33
C LEU A 184 -17.65 13.49 -14.66
N ALA A 185 -18.88 13.28 -15.14
CA ALA A 185 -19.13 12.50 -16.37
C ALA A 185 -18.33 13.00 -17.59
N GLY A 186 -18.22 14.33 -17.75
CA GLY A 186 -17.47 14.98 -18.82
C GLY A 186 -15.98 15.20 -18.54
N THR A 187 -15.50 14.89 -17.33
CA THR A 187 -14.12 15.15 -16.93
C THR A 187 -13.16 14.16 -17.57
N VAL A 188 -12.04 14.68 -18.09
CA VAL A 188 -10.97 13.88 -18.70
C VAL A 188 -10.05 13.30 -17.64
N ILE A 189 -9.68 12.02 -17.81
CA ILE A 189 -8.63 11.38 -17.01
C ILE A 189 -7.29 11.53 -17.70
N THR A 190 -6.40 12.28 -17.05
CA THR A 190 -5.10 12.68 -17.61
C THR A 190 -3.95 11.79 -17.17
N HIS A 191 -4.08 11.10 -16.03
CA HIS A 191 -3.04 10.22 -15.51
C HIS A 191 -3.62 8.86 -15.10
N ARG A 192 -2.85 7.80 -15.35
CA ARG A 192 -3.18 6.40 -15.03
C ARG A 192 -1.90 5.70 -14.61
N TRP A 193 -1.93 4.99 -13.50
CA TRP A 193 -0.80 4.17 -13.05
C TRP A 193 -1.26 3.09 -12.09
N SER A 194 -0.44 2.05 -11.92
CA SER A 194 -0.70 1.02 -10.92
C SER A 194 0.59 0.54 -10.24
N GLY A 195 0.43 -0.09 -9.09
CA GLY A 195 1.54 -0.64 -8.32
C GLY A 195 1.14 -1.88 -7.52
N LEU A 196 2.13 -2.60 -7.00
CA LEU A 196 1.91 -3.80 -6.20
C LEU A 196 1.76 -3.46 -4.71
N VAL A 197 0.69 -3.95 -4.12
CA VAL A 197 0.47 -4.04 -2.68
C VAL A 197 0.72 -5.47 -2.24
N ALA A 198 1.37 -5.67 -1.09
CA ALA A 198 1.62 -7.00 -0.55
C ALA A 198 0.50 -7.43 0.40
N MET A 199 -0.28 -8.40 -0.07
CA MET A 199 -1.32 -9.19 0.60
C MET A 199 -0.78 -10.11 1.69
N THR A 200 -1.33 -10.12 2.90
CA THR A 200 -1.11 -11.20 3.88
C THR A 200 -2.42 -11.94 4.14
N MET A 201 -2.34 -13.21 4.57
CA MET A 201 -3.54 -14.03 4.80
C MET A 201 -4.37 -13.56 6.01
N ASP A 202 -3.73 -12.98 7.02
CA ASP A 202 -4.35 -12.50 8.25
C ASP A 202 -4.53 -10.97 8.31
N SER A 203 -4.22 -10.27 7.21
CA SER A 203 -4.31 -8.81 7.08
C SER A 203 -3.41 -8.03 8.06
N LEU A 204 -2.38 -8.67 8.62
CA LEU A 204 -1.39 -8.03 9.48
C LEU A 204 -0.05 -7.87 8.73
N PRO A 205 0.69 -6.75 8.92
CA PRO A 205 2.05 -6.67 8.43
C PRO A 205 2.93 -7.76 9.06
N GLN A 206 4.04 -8.06 8.42
CA GLN A 206 4.99 -9.07 8.84
C GLN A 206 6.35 -8.42 9.13
N VAL A 207 6.82 -8.56 10.36
CA VAL A 207 8.18 -8.19 10.78
C VAL A 207 8.81 -9.36 11.51
N GLY A 208 10.05 -9.67 11.20
CA GLY A 208 10.77 -10.74 11.88
C GLY A 208 12.16 -11.00 11.31
N MET A 209 12.73 -12.13 11.71
CA MET A 209 14.06 -12.60 11.31
C MET A 209 13.94 -13.83 10.41
N LEU A 210 14.68 -13.86 9.31
CA LEU A 210 14.89 -15.04 8.46
C LEU A 210 15.96 -15.96 9.05
N ASP A 211 16.99 -15.34 9.60
CA ASP A 211 18.07 -15.96 10.36
C ASP A 211 18.67 -14.91 11.30
N GLU A 212 19.73 -15.26 12.03
CA GLU A 212 20.40 -14.39 13.02
C GLU A 212 20.82 -13.02 12.49
N ARG A 213 20.95 -12.84 11.17
CA ARG A 213 21.51 -11.63 10.55
C ARG A 213 20.61 -10.99 9.51
N THR A 214 19.54 -11.66 9.12
CA THR A 214 18.67 -11.23 8.03
C THR A 214 17.27 -10.96 8.56
N GLY A 215 16.90 -9.69 8.65
CA GLY A 215 15.55 -9.25 9.00
C GLY A 215 14.66 -9.09 7.77
N PHE A 216 13.35 -9.06 7.97
CA PHE A 216 12.38 -8.71 6.93
C PHE A 216 11.24 -7.84 7.48
N ALA A 217 10.73 -6.95 6.63
CA ALA A 217 9.56 -6.11 6.92
C ALA A 217 8.73 -5.90 5.65
N LEU A 218 7.55 -6.52 5.58
CA LEU A 218 6.73 -6.61 4.37
C LEU A 218 5.26 -6.89 4.68
N GLY A 219 4.42 -6.94 3.66
CA GLY A 219 3.03 -7.35 3.80
C GLY A 219 2.14 -6.26 4.40
N TYR A 220 2.42 -4.98 4.13
CA TYR A 220 1.71 -3.86 4.77
C TYR A 220 0.22 -3.72 4.44
N ASN A 221 -0.38 -4.62 3.64
CA ASN A 221 -1.81 -4.66 3.30
C ASN A 221 -2.41 -3.32 2.81
N GLY A 222 -1.59 -2.47 2.19
CA GLY A 222 -1.99 -1.15 1.67
C GLY A 222 -1.66 0.04 2.59
N ALA A 223 -1.21 -0.21 3.82
CA ALA A 223 -0.87 0.82 4.81
C ALA A 223 0.64 1.14 4.90
N GLY A 224 1.42 0.79 3.87
CA GLY A 224 2.89 0.85 3.90
C GLY A 224 3.45 2.26 4.14
N VAL A 225 2.80 3.30 3.61
CA VAL A 225 3.24 4.69 3.83
C VAL A 225 3.17 5.08 5.31
N ALA A 226 2.10 4.66 6.01
CA ALA A 226 1.91 4.98 7.42
C ALA A 226 2.75 4.09 8.35
N LEU A 227 2.93 2.81 8.00
CA LEU A 227 3.54 1.82 8.91
C LEU A 227 5.05 1.64 8.73
N SER A 228 5.59 1.87 7.53
CA SER A 228 6.96 1.44 7.17
C SER A 228 8.05 2.02 8.05
N SER A 229 7.92 3.26 8.55
CA SER A 229 8.94 3.87 9.40
C SER A 229 8.96 3.30 10.81
N LEU A 230 7.79 2.94 11.36
CA LEU A 230 7.74 2.21 12.62
C LEU A 230 8.31 0.80 12.43
N MET A 231 7.88 0.10 11.38
CA MET A 231 8.35 -1.27 11.10
C MET A 231 9.85 -1.33 10.81
N GLY A 232 10.39 -0.34 10.10
CA GLY A 232 11.82 -0.20 9.85
C GLY A 232 12.63 -0.05 11.14
N ARG A 233 12.11 0.70 12.13
CA ARG A 233 12.73 0.78 13.45
C ARG A 233 12.70 -0.56 14.16
N ARG A 234 11.54 -1.20 14.18
CA ARG A 234 11.33 -2.49 14.86
C ARG A 234 12.20 -3.62 14.33
N VAL A 235 12.36 -3.73 13.02
CA VAL A 235 13.23 -4.75 12.44
C VAL A 235 14.72 -4.44 12.69
N VAL A 236 15.10 -3.17 12.82
CA VAL A 236 16.45 -2.79 13.22
C VAL A 236 16.71 -3.16 14.68
N ASP A 237 15.76 -2.91 15.59
CA ASP A 237 15.85 -3.36 17.00
C ASP A 237 16.16 -4.88 17.04
N LEU A 238 15.40 -5.70 16.30
CA LEU A 238 15.63 -7.14 16.19
C LEU A 238 17.03 -7.50 15.63
N LEU A 239 17.47 -6.82 14.58
CA LEU A 239 18.80 -7.02 13.96
C LEU A 239 19.94 -6.66 14.92
N LEU A 240 19.71 -5.77 15.87
CA LEU A 240 20.68 -5.39 16.90
C LEU A 240 20.62 -6.30 18.14
N GLY A 241 19.72 -7.29 18.15
CA GLY A 241 19.55 -8.25 19.23
C GLY A 241 18.55 -7.81 20.31
N ASP A 242 17.86 -6.69 20.11
CA ASP A 242 16.80 -6.26 21.01
C ASP A 242 15.53 -7.11 20.83
N LYS A 243 14.65 -7.07 21.83
CA LYS A 243 13.36 -7.78 21.84
C LYS A 243 12.21 -6.79 22.00
N PRO A 244 11.89 -6.00 20.96
CA PRO A 244 10.76 -5.09 21.02
C PRO A 244 9.45 -5.87 21.14
N ASP A 245 8.45 -5.29 21.82
CA ASP A 245 7.09 -5.82 21.76
C ASP A 245 6.48 -5.52 20.38
N LEU A 246 6.27 -6.57 19.61
CA LEU A 246 5.72 -6.54 18.26
C LEU A 246 4.30 -7.12 18.22
N GLY A 247 3.72 -7.53 19.35
CA GLY A 247 2.37 -8.07 19.42
C GLY A 247 2.02 -9.02 18.27
N LEU A 248 0.90 -8.76 17.58
CA LEU A 248 0.38 -9.63 16.53
C LEU A 248 1.15 -9.57 15.20
N ILE A 249 2.05 -8.61 15.03
CA ILE A 249 2.79 -8.41 13.77
C ILE A 249 4.14 -9.13 13.76
N GLU A 250 4.60 -9.60 14.93
CA GLU A 250 5.79 -10.43 15.05
C GLU A 250 5.63 -11.75 14.30
N ARG A 251 6.68 -12.13 13.59
CA ARG A 251 6.72 -13.41 12.88
C ARG A 251 7.97 -14.18 13.29
N ASP A 252 7.72 -15.40 13.75
CA ASP A 252 8.73 -16.46 13.85
C ASP A 252 9.05 -16.99 12.44
N GLY A 253 9.75 -16.16 11.67
CA GLY A 253 10.12 -16.40 10.29
C GLY A 253 9.01 -16.16 9.23
N PRO A 254 9.39 -16.16 7.95
CA PRO A 254 8.46 -16.08 6.82
C PRO A 254 7.53 -17.30 6.80
N LYS A 255 6.22 -17.11 6.90
CA LYS A 255 5.25 -18.21 6.75
C LYS A 255 4.81 -18.32 5.28
N PRO A 256 5.18 -19.39 4.55
CA PRO A 256 4.78 -19.53 3.17
C PRO A 256 3.26 -19.71 3.07
N ILE A 257 2.67 -19.09 2.06
CA ILE A 257 1.26 -19.26 1.74
C ILE A 257 1.10 -20.64 1.06
N PRO A 258 0.23 -21.52 1.57
CA PRO A 258 -0.03 -22.82 0.95
C PRO A 258 -0.48 -22.66 -0.50
N PHE A 259 0.00 -23.55 -1.38
CA PHE A 259 -0.36 -23.56 -2.80
C PHE A 259 -0.16 -22.21 -3.51
N TYR A 260 0.91 -21.47 -3.18
CA TYR A 260 1.21 -20.15 -3.74
C TYR A 260 1.21 -20.08 -5.29
N PHE A 261 1.42 -21.21 -5.97
CA PHE A 261 1.31 -21.30 -7.43
C PHE A 261 -0.13 -21.04 -7.94
N LEU A 262 -1.16 -21.29 -7.13
CA LEU A 262 -2.58 -21.02 -7.42
C LEU A 262 -3.02 -19.60 -7.03
N ARG A 263 -2.11 -18.72 -6.58
CA ARG A 263 -2.47 -17.39 -6.06
C ARG A 263 -3.24 -16.54 -7.07
N GLU A 264 -2.87 -16.57 -8.36
CA GLU A 264 -3.51 -15.73 -9.38
C GLU A 264 -4.97 -16.11 -9.66
N PRO A 265 -5.30 -17.39 -9.93
CA PRO A 265 -6.70 -17.79 -10.06
C PRO A 265 -7.47 -17.61 -8.74
N ALA A 266 -6.85 -17.87 -7.59
CA ALA A 266 -7.49 -17.65 -6.28
C ALA A 266 -7.84 -16.17 -6.05
N VAL A 267 -6.91 -15.25 -6.35
CA VAL A 267 -7.14 -13.80 -6.24
C VAL A 267 -8.28 -13.35 -7.16
N ARG A 268 -8.35 -13.85 -8.40
CA ARG A 268 -9.45 -13.53 -9.32
C ARG A 268 -10.78 -14.05 -8.80
N ALA A 269 -10.83 -15.27 -8.27
CA ALA A 269 -12.04 -15.85 -7.71
C ALA A 269 -12.53 -15.08 -6.48
N VAL A 270 -11.64 -14.78 -5.53
CA VAL A 270 -11.97 -14.00 -4.33
C VAL A 270 -12.44 -12.59 -4.71
N ALA A 271 -11.77 -11.94 -5.65
CA ALA A 271 -12.17 -10.61 -6.07
C ALA A 271 -13.53 -10.62 -6.80
N GLY A 272 -13.80 -11.60 -7.66
CA GLY A 272 -15.12 -11.76 -8.29
C GLY A 272 -16.23 -12.03 -7.25
N TRP A 273 -15.95 -12.85 -6.24
CA TRP A 273 -16.85 -13.07 -5.11
C TRP A 273 -17.10 -11.80 -4.32
N TYR A 274 -16.06 -11.01 -4.05
CA TYR A 274 -16.18 -9.72 -3.35
C TYR A 274 -16.96 -8.69 -4.17
N GLN A 275 -16.75 -8.63 -5.49
CA GLN A 275 -17.55 -7.79 -6.38
C GLN A 275 -19.03 -8.17 -6.35
N PHE A 276 -19.32 -9.47 -6.35
CA PHE A 276 -20.69 -9.97 -6.21
C PHE A 276 -21.31 -9.57 -4.88
N LEU A 277 -20.62 -9.84 -3.76
CA LEU A 277 -21.07 -9.45 -2.42
C LEU A 277 -21.34 -7.94 -2.32
N ASP A 278 -20.39 -7.12 -2.80
CA ASP A 278 -20.52 -5.67 -2.81
C ASP A 278 -21.72 -5.20 -3.67
N SER A 279 -22.03 -5.90 -4.77
CA SER A 279 -23.19 -5.58 -5.64
C SER A 279 -24.55 -5.88 -5.01
N ILE A 280 -24.61 -6.85 -4.08
CA ILE A 280 -25.83 -7.22 -3.36
C ILE A 280 -25.90 -6.62 -1.95
N GLY A 281 -24.93 -5.77 -1.58
CA GLY A 281 -24.86 -5.11 -0.28
C GLY A 281 -24.64 -6.07 0.90
N ARG A 282 -23.96 -7.20 0.67
CA ARG A 282 -23.58 -8.17 1.72
C ARG A 282 -22.10 -8.15 1.96
#